data_AF-A0A499W3F7-F1
#
_entry.id   AF-A0A499W3F7-F1
#
_cell.length_a   1.000
_cell.length_b   1.000
_cell.length_c   1.000
_cell.angle_alpha   90.00
_cell.angle_beta   90.00
_cell.angle_gamma   90.00
#
_symmetry.space_group_name_H-M   'P 1'
#
loop_
_entity.id
_entity.type
_entity.pdbx_description
1 polymer ?
#
loop_
_entity_poly.entity_id
_entity_poly.type
_entity_poly.pdbx_seq_one_letter_code
_entity_poly.pdbx_strand_id
1 'polypeptide(L)'
;MIKPEAIPQYTGDLALLESAYGDLKTDASHIRSTGKDVHSQFQGLAAYYTAPEAEQLFASTKPVADRADGFADDLEKVSGALSSYGTEIRPSSTSSSS
;
A
#
# COMPACT_ATOMS: atom_id res chain seq x y z
N MET A 1 37.82 20.06 -2.75
CA MET A 1 37.08 19.59 -3.95
C MET A 1 36.24 18.40 -3.54
N ILE A 2 34.94 18.41 -3.86
CA ILE A 2 34.11 17.20 -3.85
C ILE A 2 34.52 16.36 -5.06
N LYS A 3 34.70 15.04 -4.89
CA LYS A 3 34.94 14.10 -6.00
C LYS A 3 33.59 13.52 -6.43
N PRO A 4 33.04 13.88 -7.61
CA PRO A 4 31.74 13.39 -8.06
C PRO A 4 31.65 11.85 -8.06
N GLU A 5 32.74 11.18 -8.41
CA GLU A 5 32.90 9.72 -8.40
C GLU A 5 32.88 9.06 -7.01
N ALA A 6 33.03 9.85 -5.93
CA ALA A 6 32.94 9.37 -4.56
C ALA A 6 31.52 9.53 -3.98
N ILE A 7 30.60 10.16 -4.71
CA ILE A 7 29.19 10.25 -4.33
C ILE A 7 28.55 8.89 -4.67
N PRO A 8 28.01 8.15 -3.67
CA PRO A 8 27.33 6.89 -3.94
C PRO A 8 26.19 7.09 -4.93
N GLN A 9 26.33 6.50 -6.12
CA GLN A 9 25.27 6.40 -7.11
C GLN A 9 24.45 5.14 -6.79
N TYR A 10 23.12 5.23 -6.91
CA TYR A 10 22.30 4.03 -6.86
C TYR A 10 22.68 3.10 -8.02
N THR A 11 23.07 1.86 -7.70
CA THR A 11 23.51 0.85 -8.68
C THR A 11 22.45 -0.21 -8.97
N GLY A 12 21.26 -0.09 -8.38
CA GLY A 12 20.14 -1.01 -8.61
C GLY A 12 19.32 -0.64 -9.85
N ASP A 13 18.27 -1.41 -10.10
CA ASP A 13 17.33 -1.17 -11.18
C ASP A 13 16.21 -0.22 -10.70
N LEU A 14 16.31 1.05 -11.12
CA LEU A 14 15.33 2.07 -10.77
C LEU A 14 13.94 1.76 -11.35
N ALA A 15 13.86 1.15 -12.53
CA ALA A 15 12.58 0.79 -13.14
C ALA A 15 11.90 -0.33 -12.35
N LEU A 16 12.68 -1.29 -11.86
CA LEU A 16 12.16 -2.34 -10.98
C LEU A 16 11.65 -1.77 -9.65
N LEU A 17 12.38 -0.83 -9.05
CA LEU A 17 11.92 -0.12 -7.84
C LEU A 17 10.61 0.64 -8.10
N GLU A 18 10.53 1.33 -9.24
CA GLU A 18 9.34 2.08 -9.65
C GLU A 18 8.12 1.18 -9.84
N SER A 19 8.29 0.02 -10.48
CA SER A 19 7.23 -0.99 -10.59
C SER A 19 6.82 -1.50 -9.21
N ALA A 20 7.78 -1.88 -8.37
CA ALA A 20 7.51 -2.54 -7.10
C ALA A 20 6.70 -1.66 -6.13
N TYR A 21 7.01 -0.36 -6.01
CA TYR A 21 6.19 0.51 -5.16
C TYR A 21 4.79 0.74 -5.73
N GLY A 22 4.63 0.73 -7.06
CA GLY A 22 3.35 0.82 -7.75
C GLY A 22 2.47 -0.41 -7.48
N ASP A 23 3.07 -1.60 -7.53
CA ASP A 23 2.42 -2.86 -7.23
C ASP A 23 1.96 -2.92 -5.76
N LEU A 24 2.82 -2.49 -4.83
CA LEU A 24 2.45 -2.40 -3.40
C LEU A 24 1.23 -1.52 -3.15
N LYS A 25 1.12 -0.39 -3.87
CA LYS A 25 -0.04 0.50 -3.75
C LYS A 25 -1.31 -0.16 -4.31
N THR A 26 -1.18 -0.88 -5.42
CA THR A 26 -2.28 -1.63 -6.03
C THR A 26 -2.78 -2.73 -5.10
N ASP A 27 -1.86 -3.51 -4.52
CA ASP A 27 -2.16 -4.57 -3.57
C ASP A 27 -2.82 -4.03 -2.29
N ALA A 28 -2.36 -2.88 -1.77
CA ALA A 28 -3.00 -2.20 -0.64
C ALA A 28 -4.48 -1.89 -0.94
N SER A 29 -4.78 -1.35 -2.13
CA SER A 29 -6.15 -1.08 -2.56
C SER A 29 -6.99 -2.35 -2.67
N HIS A 30 -6.43 -3.45 -3.20
CA HIS A 30 -7.14 -4.72 -3.31
C HIS A 30 -7.46 -5.33 -1.95
N ILE A 31 -6.50 -5.28 -1.01
CA ILE A 31 -6.70 -5.79 0.36
C ILE A 31 -7.80 -5.00 1.07
N ARG A 32 -7.74 -3.66 1.00
CA ARG A 32 -8.75 -2.79 1.60
C ARG A 32 -10.15 -3.11 1.09
N SER A 33 -10.31 -3.16 -0.23
CA SER A 33 -11.60 -3.48 -0.87
C SER A 33 -12.09 -4.87 -0.48
N THR A 34 -11.23 -5.88 -0.57
CA THR A 34 -11.60 -7.27 -0.24
C THR A 34 -12.03 -7.42 1.22
N GLY A 35 -11.30 -6.80 2.16
CA GLY A 35 -11.67 -6.83 3.58
C GLY A 35 -13.02 -6.17 3.87
N LYS A 36 -13.30 -5.04 3.22
CA LYS A 36 -14.60 -4.36 3.29
C LYS A 36 -15.72 -5.21 2.67
N ASP A 37 -15.45 -5.84 1.54
CA ASP A 37 -16.42 -6.66 0.82
C ASP A 37 -16.84 -7.88 1.65
N VAL A 38 -15.89 -8.56 2.30
CA VAL A 38 -16.19 -9.67 3.23
C VAL A 38 -17.17 -9.23 4.32
N HIS A 39 -16.95 -8.08 4.95
CA HIS A 39 -17.84 -7.59 5.99
C HIS A 39 -19.22 -7.20 5.44
N SER A 40 -19.26 -6.43 4.35
CA SER A 40 -20.51 -5.93 3.77
C SER A 40 -21.39 -7.03 3.18
N GLN A 41 -20.79 -8.01 2.50
CA GLN A 41 -21.52 -9.17 1.96
C GLN A 41 -22.09 -10.03 3.09
N PHE A 42 -21.33 -10.23 4.17
CA PHE A 42 -21.83 -10.96 5.33
C PHE A 42 -22.99 -10.25 6.03
N GLN A 43 -22.91 -8.92 6.18
CA GLN A 43 -24.02 -8.09 6.66
C GLN A 43 -25.26 -8.19 5.76
N GLY A 44 -25.08 -8.36 4.45
CA GLY A 44 -26.18 -8.56 3.50
C GLY A 44 -27.04 -9.81 3.76
N LEU A 45 -26.54 -10.79 4.52
CA LEU A 45 -27.29 -11.99 4.91
C LEU A 45 -28.28 -11.72 6.06
N ALA A 46 -28.21 -10.56 6.72
CA ALA A 46 -29.05 -10.22 7.88
C ALA A 46 -30.55 -10.21 7.57
N ALA A 47 -30.94 -9.96 6.32
CA ALA A 47 -32.33 -10.01 5.89
C ALA A 47 -32.97 -11.41 6.00
N TYR A 48 -32.17 -12.47 6.09
CA TYR A 48 -32.63 -13.87 6.05
C TYR A 48 -32.43 -14.63 7.36
N TYR A 49 -31.96 -13.98 8.42
CA TYR A 49 -31.61 -14.63 9.67
C TYR A 49 -32.14 -13.85 10.87
N THR A 50 -32.92 -14.52 11.73
CA THR A 50 -33.49 -13.93 12.94
C THR A 50 -33.21 -14.84 14.12
N ALA A 51 -32.36 -14.36 15.02
CA ALA A 51 -32.02 -15.01 16.27
C ALA A 51 -31.51 -13.95 17.27
N PRO A 52 -31.56 -14.19 18.60
CA PRO A 52 -31.04 -13.26 19.60
C PRO A 52 -29.57 -12.86 19.38
N GLU A 53 -28.77 -13.74 18.79
CA GLU A 53 -27.34 -13.55 18.49
C GLU A 53 -27.04 -12.81 17.18
N ALA A 54 -28.06 -12.49 16.37
CA ALA A 54 -27.87 -12.01 15.00
C ALA A 54 -26.95 -10.78 14.89
N GLU A 55 -27.11 -9.80 15.77
CA GLU A 55 -26.25 -8.61 15.80
C GLU A 55 -24.77 -8.98 16.02
N GLN A 56 -24.49 -9.79 17.04
CA GLN A 56 -23.13 -10.24 17.35
C GLN A 56 -22.55 -11.07 16.20
N LEU A 57 -23.36 -11.96 15.61
CA LEU A 57 -22.96 -12.77 14.47
C LEU A 57 -22.53 -11.88 13.31
N PHE A 58 -23.37 -10.95 12.85
CA PHE A 58 -23.06 -10.12 11.69
C PHE A 58 -21.92 -9.12 11.95
N ALA A 59 -21.70 -8.72 13.20
CA ALA A 59 -20.55 -7.91 13.58
C ALA A 59 -19.21 -8.69 13.58
N SER A 60 -19.23 -10.03 13.56
CA SER A 60 -18.03 -10.86 13.71
C SER A 60 -16.96 -10.66 12.63
N THR A 61 -17.33 -10.16 11.45
CA THR A 61 -16.42 -9.89 10.33
C THR A 61 -15.86 -8.47 10.32
N LYS A 62 -16.37 -7.56 11.17
CA LYS A 62 -15.83 -6.20 11.29
C LYS A 62 -14.32 -6.17 11.57
N PRO A 63 -13.76 -7.03 12.45
CA PRO A 63 -12.33 -7.04 12.70
C PRO A 63 -11.46 -7.47 11.50
N VAL A 64 -12.05 -8.08 10.46
CA VAL A 64 -11.35 -8.39 9.20
C VAL A 64 -11.25 -7.13 8.34
N ALA A 65 -12.36 -6.40 8.19
CA ALA A 65 -12.38 -5.12 7.47
C ALA A 65 -11.41 -4.12 8.11
N ASP A 66 -11.46 -3.96 9.44
CA ASP A 66 -10.60 -3.00 10.16
C ASP A 66 -9.11 -3.35 10.02
N ARG A 67 -8.75 -4.65 10.04
CA ARG A 67 -7.35 -5.08 9.86
C ARG A 67 -6.87 -4.93 8.42
N ALA A 68 -7.72 -5.23 7.44
CA ALA A 68 -7.39 -5.04 6.04
C ALA A 68 -7.15 -3.57 5.71
N ASP A 69 -7.97 -2.68 6.28
CA ASP A 69 -7.83 -1.23 6.17
C ASP A 69 -6.50 -0.74 6.78
N GLY A 70 -6.19 -1.13 8.01
CA GLY A 70 -4.94 -0.76 8.67
C GLY A 70 -3.69 -1.33 7.97
N PHE A 71 -3.75 -2.57 7.47
CA PHE A 71 -2.64 -3.16 6.73
C PHE A 71 -2.43 -2.46 5.36
N ALA A 72 -3.51 -2.06 4.69
CA ALA A 72 -3.42 -1.27 3.47
C ALA A 72 -2.77 0.09 3.72
N ASP A 73 -3.10 0.77 4.83
CA ASP A 73 -2.42 2.02 5.22
C ASP A 73 -0.90 1.83 5.39
N ASP A 74 -0.49 0.72 5.99
CA ASP A 74 0.93 0.43 6.19
C ASP A 74 1.65 0.12 4.87
N LEU A 75 1.01 -0.60 3.95
CA LEU A 75 1.55 -0.82 2.60
C LEU A 75 1.66 0.50 1.81
N GLU A 76 0.67 1.38 1.93
CA GLU A 76 0.69 2.71 1.31
C GLU A 76 1.84 3.58 1.85
N LYS A 77 2.13 3.51 3.16
CA LYS A 77 3.31 4.19 3.75
C LYS A 77 4.62 3.66 3.18
N VAL A 78 4.76 2.33 3.07
CA VAL A 78 5.96 1.71 2.48
C VAL A 78 6.13 2.10 1.01
N SER A 79 5.05 2.01 0.23
CA SER A 79 5.02 2.44 -1.18
C SER A 79 5.44 3.92 -1.32
N GLY A 80 4.88 4.79 -0.47
CA GLY A 80 5.23 6.21 -0.43
C GLY A 80 6.70 6.47 -0.09
N ALA A 81 7.24 5.77 0.91
CA ALA A 81 8.66 5.89 1.28
C ALA A 81 9.59 5.44 0.13
N LEU A 82 9.27 4.33 -0.54
CA LEU A 82 10.02 3.84 -1.70
C LEU A 82 9.92 4.77 -2.91
N SER A 83 8.76 5.38 -3.13
CA SER A 83 8.56 6.37 -4.18
C SER A 83 9.36 7.65 -3.92
N SER A 84 9.37 8.15 -2.68
CA SER A 84 10.21 9.29 -2.27
C SER A 84 11.69 8.96 -2.47
N TYR A 85 12.15 7.79 -2.00
CA TYR A 85 13.52 7.34 -2.23
C TYR A 85 13.86 7.26 -3.72
N GLY A 86 13.01 6.63 -4.53
CA GLY A 86 13.17 6.54 -5.98
C GLY A 86 13.29 7.91 -6.66
N THR A 87 12.56 8.91 -6.15
CA THR A 87 12.66 10.30 -6.62
C THR A 87 14.00 10.94 -6.24
N GLU A 88 14.48 10.72 -5.02
CA GLU A 88 15.74 11.29 -4.51
C GLU A 88 16.98 10.76 -5.25
N ILE A 89 16.98 9.48 -5.62
CA ILE A 89 18.13 8.82 -6.27
C ILE A 89 18.19 9.03 -7.78
N ARG A 90 17.16 9.65 -8.38
CA ARG A 90 17.15 9.93 -9.82
C ARG A 90 18.34 10.82 -10.18
N PRO A 91 19.11 10.47 -11.23
CA PRO A 91 20.21 11.32 -11.68
C PRO A 91 19.67 12.71 -12.01
N SER A 92 20.20 13.75 -11.36
CA SER A 92 19.94 15.12 -11.77
C SER A 92 20.57 15.34 -13.14
N SER A 93 19.74 15.41 -14.19
CA SER A 93 20.21 15.98 -15.45
C SER A 93 20.55 17.45 -15.18
N THR A 94 21.80 17.86 -15.47
CA THR A 94 22.42 19.22 -15.32
C THR A 94 23.22 19.38 -14.02
N SER A 95 24.56 19.49 -14.02
CA SER A 95 25.35 20.50 -14.73
C SER A 95 26.41 19.95 -15.71
N SER A 96 26.07 19.97 -17.01
CA SER A 96 27.01 20.50 -17.99
C SER A 96 26.73 21.99 -18.10
N SER A 97 27.60 22.83 -17.55
CA SER A 97 27.72 24.25 -17.92
C SER A 97 29.00 24.83 -17.32
N SER A 98 29.90 25.15 -18.25
CA SER A 98 31.12 25.99 -18.15
C SER A 98 32.36 25.42 -17.47
#